data_AF-X1J032-F1
#
_entry.id   AF-X1J032-F1
#
_cell.length_a   1.000
_cell.length_b   1.000
_cell.length_c   1.000
_cell.angle_alpha   90.00
_cell.angle_beta   90.00
_cell.angle_gamma   90.00
#
_symmetry.space_group_name_H-M   'P 1'
#
loop_
_entity.id
_entity.type
_entity.pdbx_description
1 polymer ?
#
loop_
_entity_poly.entity_id
_entity_poly.type
_entity_poly.pdbx_seq_one_letter_code
_entity_poly.pdbx_strand_id
1 'polypeptide(L)' 'MKLKILWPGKTRNREIRSLQEFYLRKINLLAPCELIQTKEAKGIPEKFANRIKEIEASGLEKNFKDDYIICLFDEGKE' A
#
# COMPACT_ATOMS: atom_id res chain seq x y z
N MET A 1 -0.42 18.58 5.42
CA MET A 1 0.05 17.18 5.46
C MET A 1 -0.82 16.35 4.51
N LYS A 2 -0.25 15.49 3.68
CA LYS A 2 -0.99 14.59 2.78
C LYS A 2 -0.66 13.16 3.17
N LEU A 3 -1.68 12.35 3.40
CA LEU A 3 -1.55 10.93 3.70
C LEU A 3 -1.44 10.14 2.39
N LYS A 4 -0.43 9.28 2.29
CA LYS A 4 -0.26 8.36 1.17
C LYS A 4 -0.30 6.93 1.71
N ILE A 5 -1.28 6.16 1.30
CA ILE A 5 -1.34 4.73 1.59
C ILE A 5 -0.71 4.01 0.39
N LEU A 6 0.46 3.43 0.57
CA LEU A 6 1.13 2.65 -0.46
C LEU A 6 0.75 1.17 -0.29
N TRP A 7 0.21 0.58 -1.34
CA TRP A 7 -0.35 -0.77 -1.28
C TRP A 7 0.20 -1.64 -2.43
N PRO A 8 1.09 -2.61 -2.14
CA PRO A 8 1.52 -3.58 -3.14
C PRO A 8 0.34 -4.38 -3.67
N GLY A 9 0.11 -4.30 -4.98
CA GLY A 9 -0.94 -5.06 -5.65
C GLY A 9 -2.30 -4.39 -5.72
N LYS A 10 -3.31 -5.19 -6.08
CA LYS A 10 -4.70 -4.71 -6.26
C LYS A 10 -5.68 -5.42 -5.35
N THR A 11 -6.60 -4.66 -4.76
CA THR A 11 -7.76 -5.22 -4.06
C THR A 11 -8.74 -5.85 -5.05
N ARG A 12 -8.71 -7.18 -5.16
CA ARG A 12 -9.53 -7.92 -6.14
C ARG A 12 -10.98 -8.11 -5.67
N ASN A 13 -11.17 -8.35 -4.37
CA ASN A 13 -12.49 -8.51 -3.78
C ASN A 13 -13.28 -7.18 -3.90
N ARG A 14 -14.48 -7.26 -4.47
CA ARG A 14 -15.33 -6.09 -4.73
C ARG A 14 -15.79 -5.43 -3.44
N GLU A 15 -16.24 -6.21 -2.47
CA GLU A 15 -16.76 -5.68 -1.19
C GLU A 15 -15.67 -4.95 -0.41
N ILE A 16 -14.47 -5.55 -0.35
CA ILE A 16 -13.31 -4.92 0.30
C ILE A 16 -12.94 -3.61 -0.40
N ARG A 17 -12.93 -3.60 -1.73
CA ARG A 17 -12.64 -2.39 -2.51
C ARG A 17 -13.68 -1.30 -2.30
N SER A 18 -14.97 -1.64 -2.27
CA SER A 18 -16.03 -0.68 -1.96
C SER A 18 -15.87 -0.10 -0.55
N LEU A 19 -15.46 -0.91 0.42
CA LEU A 19 -15.16 -0.43 1.78
C LEU A 19 -13.94 0.51 1.81
N GLN A 20 -12.88 0.17 1.09
CA GLN A 20 -11.70 1.03 0.93
C GLN A 20 -12.06 2.39 0.34
N GLU A 21 -12.84 2.42 -0.75
CA GLU A 21 -13.30 3.65 -1.38
C GLU A 21 -14.18 4.50 -0.45
N PHE A 22 -15.08 3.84 0.30
CA PHE A 22 -15.93 4.50 1.28
C PHE A 22 -15.11 5.22 2.36
N TYR A 23 -14.16 4.53 2.98
CA TYR A 23 -13.31 5.14 4.01
C TYR A 23 -12.35 6.18 3.45
N LEU A 24 -11.78 5.95 2.26
CA LEU A 24 -10.93 6.94 1.60
C LEU A 24 -11.68 8.25 1.38
N ARG A 25 -12.94 8.20 0.96
CA ARG A 25 -13.80 9.40 0.84
C ARG A 25 -14.00 10.09 2.18
N LYS A 26 -14.28 9.34 3.25
CA LYS A 26 -14.47 9.91 4.59
C LYS A 26 -13.20 10.57 5.13
N ILE A 27 -12.05 9.93 4.99
CA ILE A 27 -10.76 10.49 5.42
C ILE A 27 -10.46 11.78 4.65
N ASN A 28 -10.73 11.81 3.34
CA ASN A 28 -10.54 13.00 2.51
C ASN A 28 -11.38 14.22 2.92
N LEU A 29 -12.47 14.05 3.69
CA LEU A 29 -13.19 15.17 4.29
C LEU A 29 -12.41 15.84 5.43
N LEU A 30 -11.44 15.15 6.02
CA LEU A 30 -10.66 15.60 7.17
C LEU A 30 -9.22 15.96 6.78
N ALA A 31 -8.59 15.16 5.91
CA ALA A 31 -7.23 15.39 5.45
C ALA A 31 -7.02 14.78 4.05
N PRO A 32 -6.22 15.42 3.16
CA PRO A 32 -5.90 14.84 1.85
C PRO A 32 -5.28 13.45 2.01
N CYS A 33 -5.92 12.44 1.44
CA CYS A 33 -5.50 11.05 1.53
C CYS A 33 -5.62 10.37 0.17
N GLU A 34 -4.59 9.66 -0.25
CA GLU A 34 -4.59 8.88 -1.49
C GLU A 34 -4.14 7.44 -1.26
N LEU A 35 -4.74 6.51 -2.00
CA LEU A 35 -4.33 5.12 -2.06
C LEU A 35 -3.58 4.89 -3.38
N ILE A 36 -2.29 4.54 -3.29
CA ILE A 36 -1.45 4.27 -4.44
C ILE A 36 -1.18 2.77 -4.48
N GLN A 37 -1.79 2.11 -5.46
CA GLN A 37 -1.55 0.70 -5.75
C GLN A 37 -0.26 0.55 -6.55
N THR A 38 0.73 -0.16 -5.99
CA THR A 38 2.00 -0.44 -6.65
C THR A 38 2.00 -1.85 -7.25
N LYS A 39 3.02 -2.18 -8.04
CA LYS A 39 3.09 -3.45 -8.74
C LYS A 39 3.34 -4.59 -7.74
N GLU A 40 2.46 -5.59 -7.71
CA GLU A 40 2.70 -6.88 -7.02
C GLU A 40 3.60 -7.79 -7.85
N ALA A 41 4.41 -8.62 -7.19
CA ALA A 41 5.23 -9.63 -7.86
C ALA A 41 4.38 -10.83 -8.29
N LYS A 42 3.79 -10.77 -9.50
CA LYS A 42 2.94 -11.85 -10.03
C LYS A 42 3.73 -13.06 -10.52
N GLY A 43 3.21 -14.26 -10.24
CA GLY A 43 3.70 -15.51 -10.83
C GLY A 43 5.02 -16.02 -10.25
N ILE A 44 5.47 -15.44 -9.14
CA ILE A 44 6.65 -15.88 -8.41
C ILE A 44 6.20 -16.75 -7.23
N PRO A 45 6.66 -18.01 -7.12
CA PRO A 45 6.36 -18.85 -5.97
C PRO A 45 6.84 -18.24 -4.65
N GLU A 46 6.08 -18.40 -3.57
CA GLU A 46 6.38 -17.82 -2.25
C GLU A 46 7.76 -18.21 -1.68
N LYS A 47 8.31 -19.37 -2.09
CA LYS A 47 9.68 -19.78 -1.74
C LYS A 47 10.76 -18.76 -2.16
N PHE A 48 10.44 -17.83 -3.06
CA PHE A 48 11.29 -16.71 -3.45
C PHE A 48 10.86 -15.38 -2.80
N ALA A 49 10.46 -15.41 -1.53
CA ALA A 49 9.97 -14.26 -0.78
C ALA A 49 10.88 -13.02 -0.88
N ASN A 50 12.20 -13.18 -0.82
CA ASN A 50 13.14 -12.06 -0.94
C ASN A 50 13.02 -11.34 -2.28
N ARG A 51 12.92 -12.11 -3.38
CA ARG A 51 12.75 -11.55 -4.73
C ARG A 51 11.39 -10.87 -4.90
N ILE A 52 10.34 -11.40 -4.27
CA ILE A 52 9.01 -10.77 -4.22
C ILE A 52 9.12 -9.40 -3.53
N LYS A 53 9.73 -9.37 -2.34
CA LYS A 53 9.95 -8.14 -1.56
C LYS A 53 10.73 -7.08 -2.34
N GLU A 54 11.81 -7.46 -3.03
CA GLU A 54 12.61 -6.53 -3.86
C GLU A 54 11.79 -5.89 -4.99
N ILE A 55 10.98 -6.70 -5.69
CA ILE A 55 10.13 -6.20 -6.79
C ILE A 55 9.10 -5.21 -6.27
N GLU A 56 8.46 -5.53 -5.14
CA GLU A 56 7.44 -4.68 -4.53
C GLU A 56 8.04 -3.40 -3.94
N ALA A 57 9.20 -3.50 -3.28
CA ALA A 57 9.95 -2.36 -2.73
C ALA A 57 10.27 -1.31 -3.80
N SER A 58 10.76 -1.74 -4.97
CA SER A 58 11.03 -0.82 -6.10
C SER A 58 9.78 -0.08 -6.59
N GLY A 59 8.59 -0.67 -6.42
CA GLY A 59 7.32 0.01 -6.69
C GLY A 59 6.98 1.05 -5.63
N LEU A 60 7.24 0.76 -4.36
CA LEU A 60 6.98 1.66 -3.24
C LEU A 60 7.91 2.88 -3.27
N GLU A 61 9.22 2.68 -3.46
CA GLU A 61 10.26 3.73 -3.45
C GLU A 61 10.00 4.86 -4.46
N LYS A 62 9.27 4.59 -5.53
CA LYS A 62 8.90 5.61 -6.53
C LYS A 62 7.85 6.61 -6.04
N ASN A 63 7.20 6.33 -4.91
CA ASN A 63 6.03 7.07 -4.44
C ASN A 63 6.26 7.82 -3.12
N PHE A 64 7.44 7.64 -2.50
CA PHE A 64 7.88 8.39 -1.34
C PHE A 64 9.28 8.96 -1.57
N LYS A 65 9.58 10.10 -0.97
CA LYS A 65 10.91 10.71 -1.04
C LYS A 65 11.36 11.21 0.33
N ASP A 66 10.91 12.40 0.71
CA ASP A 66 11.19 13.04 2.00
C ASP A 66 9.96 12.94 2.92
N ASP A 67 9.15 11.91 2.72
CA ASP A 67 7.93 11.65 3.49
C ASP A 67 8.26 10.95 4.80
N TYR A 68 7.45 11.17 5.85
CA TYR A 68 7.53 10.37 7.08
C TYR A 68 6.89 8.99 6.83
N ILE A 69 7.68 7.92 6.99
CA ILE A 69 7.26 6.56 6.64
C ILE A 69 6.73 5.84 7.89
N ILE A 70 5.53 5.29 7.78
CA ILE A 70 4.94 4.37 8.75
C ILE A 70 4.78 3.01 8.07
N CYS A 71 5.46 1.99 8.57
CA CYS A 71 5.38 0.62 8.07
C CYS A 71 4.36 -0.18 8.88
N LEU A 72 3.47 -0.90 8.18
CA LEU A 72 2.54 -1.85 8.80
C LEU A 72 3.13 -3.26 8.67
N PHE A 73 3.52 -3.83 9.80
CA PHE A 73 4.03 -5.20 9.92
C PHE A 73 3.70 -5.73 11.31
N ASP A 74 3.71 -7.05 11.43
CA ASP A 74 3.30 -7.82 12.62
C ASP A 74 4.20 -7.59 13.84
N GLU A 75 5.48 -7.30 13.65
CA GLU A 75 6.43 -6.94 14.72
C GLU A 75 6.45 -5.42 15.03
N GLY A 76 5.44 -4.68 14.58
CA GLY A 76 5.31 -3.23 14.80
C GLY A 76 5.01 -2.84 16.25
N LYS A 77 4.96 -1.53 16.51
CA LYS A 77 4.50 -1.00 17.81
C LYS A 77 2.97 -0.90 17.83
N GLU A 78 2.37 -1.33 18.94
CA GLU A 78 0.95 -1.15 19.26
C GLU A 78 0.63 0.25 19.81
#